data_AF-A0A962Y940-F1
#
_entry.id   AF-A0A962Y940-F1
#
_cell.length_a   1.000
_cell.length_b   1.000
_cell.length_c   1.000
_cell.angle_alpha   90.00
_cell.angle_beta   90.00
_cell.angle_gamma   90.00
#
_symmetry.space_group_name_H-M   'P 1'
#
loop_
_entity.id
_entity.type
_entity.pdbx_description
1 polymer ?
#
loop_
_entity_poly.entity_id
_entity_poly.type
_entity_poly.pdbx_seq_one_letter_code
_entity_poly.pdbx_strand_id
1 'polypeptide(L)'
;ESVARHRTVEYEIRDNNAGFDSAVQIEIGRRRLRLLPRRGDLREYSGISVGRVVEKRSDQTVVLDRQFIPPCLDCRASPLLSGFLNELHGLLHQRGEALAGRVTASGRGGVAEIADFLLLQTVNRFEPMFAHLASMSDLHPEGLFRNGLQLAGEMATFTNRSKRPASFPVYDHDDLKNTFQALMQELRQSLSMVLEQNAIQLPLQERKYGIHVSAITDRSLLSGAIFILAVRADIPVENLLKQFPRQIKIGPVEHIRQLVTAALPGIELRPLPVAPRQIPYHAGTTYFELAKSGEHWKQMANSGGFAFHVSGNFPGLDMAFWAIKG
;
A
#
# COMPACT_ATOMS: atom_id res chain seq x y z
N GLU A 1 -46.81 33.08 -1.61
CA GLU A 1 -45.77 34.09 -1.92
C GLU A 1 -45.36 33.98 -3.39
N SER A 2 -44.84 35.04 -4.01
CA SER A 2 -44.47 35.04 -5.43
C SER A 2 -43.24 34.19 -5.74
N VAL A 3 -43.33 33.37 -6.80
CA VAL A 3 -42.24 32.56 -7.41
C VAL A 3 -41.33 33.35 -8.35
N ALA A 4 -41.43 34.68 -8.38
CA ALA A 4 -40.60 35.51 -9.23
C ALA A 4 -39.10 35.29 -8.94
N ARG A 5 -38.29 35.14 -10.00
CA ARG A 5 -36.84 34.91 -9.88
C ARG A 5 -36.07 36.12 -9.36
N HIS A 6 -36.58 37.32 -9.66
CA HIS A 6 -35.97 38.60 -9.30
C HIS A 6 -36.95 39.46 -8.51
N ARG A 7 -36.39 40.37 -7.70
CA ARG A 7 -37.10 41.55 -7.20
C ARG A 7 -36.44 42.79 -7.80
N THR A 8 -37.23 43.78 -8.15
CA THR A 8 -36.74 45.08 -8.58
C THR A 8 -36.12 45.80 -7.38
N VAL A 9 -34.95 46.39 -7.59
CA VAL A 9 -34.25 47.23 -6.62
C VAL A 9 -33.70 48.43 -7.38
N GLU A 10 -33.90 49.64 -6.86
CA GLU A 10 -33.26 50.84 -7.38
C GLU A 10 -31.77 50.80 -7.05
N TYR A 11 -30.93 51.09 -8.05
CA TYR A 11 -29.49 51.10 -7.92
C TYR A 11 -28.93 52.29 -8.67
N GLU A 12 -28.13 53.09 -7.97
CA GLU A 12 -27.42 54.20 -8.57
C GLU A 12 -26.17 53.68 -9.28
N ILE A 13 -26.07 53.93 -10.58
CA ILE A 13 -24.91 53.60 -11.38
C ILE A 13 -24.26 54.87 -11.92
N ARG A 14 -22.93 54.90 -11.88
CA ARG A 14 -22.13 55.96 -12.49
C ARG A 14 -21.79 55.61 -13.94
N ASP A 15 -21.66 56.62 -14.78
CA ASP A 15 -21.11 56.44 -16.12
C ASP A 15 -19.63 55.99 -16.03
N ASN A 16 -19.26 55.03 -16.87
CA ASN A 16 -17.88 54.53 -16.99
C ASN A 16 -17.05 55.31 -18.03
N ASN A 17 -17.67 56.24 -18.78
CA ASN A 17 -16.99 57.08 -19.76
C ASN A 17 -16.13 58.14 -19.06
N ALA A 18 -14.85 58.22 -19.44
CA ALA A 18 -13.93 59.22 -18.90
C ALA A 18 -14.42 60.64 -19.22
N GLY A 19 -14.44 61.51 -18.20
CA GLY A 19 -14.86 62.91 -18.33
C GLY A 19 -16.33 63.19 -18.01
N PHE A 20 -17.14 62.16 -17.72
CA PHE A 20 -18.52 62.30 -17.25
C PHE A 20 -18.65 61.80 -15.81
N ASP A 21 -19.05 62.66 -14.87
CA ASP A 21 -19.32 62.31 -13.46
C ASP A 21 -20.82 62.40 -13.16
N SER A 22 -21.62 61.74 -14.01
CA SER A 22 -23.07 61.65 -13.83
C SER A 22 -23.46 60.30 -13.26
N ALA A 23 -24.36 60.32 -12.29
CA ALA A 23 -24.97 59.15 -11.67
C ALA A 23 -26.46 59.10 -12.05
N VAL A 24 -26.94 57.91 -12.38
CA VAL A 24 -28.35 57.68 -12.78
C VAL A 24 -28.93 56.56 -11.92
N GLN A 25 -30.16 56.76 -11.47
CA GLN A 25 -30.95 55.72 -10.82
C GLN A 25 -31.54 54.78 -11.88
N ILE A 26 -31.20 53.51 -11.78
CA ILE A 26 -31.75 52.46 -12.63
C ILE A 26 -32.39 51.37 -11.79
N GLU A 27 -33.36 50.67 -12.37
CA GLU A 27 -33.94 49.49 -11.76
C GLU A 27 -33.16 48.23 -12.16
N ILE A 28 -32.66 47.48 -11.17
CA ILE A 28 -31.98 46.21 -11.39
C ILE A 28 -32.76 45.02 -10.81
N GLY A 29 -32.64 43.86 -11.46
CA GLY A 29 -33.22 42.61 -10.97
C GLY A 29 -32.31 41.90 -9.98
N ARG A 30 -32.61 41.95 -8.68
CA ARG A 30 -31.86 41.20 -7.64
C ARG A 30 -32.43 39.79 -7.47
N ARG A 31 -31.58 38.76 -7.55
CA ARG A 31 -32.01 37.35 -7.41
C ARG A 31 -32.65 37.09 -6.04
N ARG A 32 -33.79 36.38 -6.03
CA ARG A 32 -34.53 36.00 -4.82
C ARG A 32 -34.11 34.61 -4.34
N LEU A 33 -32.89 34.50 -3.81
CA LEU A 33 -32.40 33.24 -3.22
C LEU A 33 -33.03 33.02 -1.84
N ARG A 34 -33.28 31.75 -1.50
CA ARG A 34 -33.91 31.34 -0.24
C ARG A 34 -33.26 30.06 0.28
N LEU A 35 -33.12 29.96 1.60
CA LEU A 35 -32.79 28.72 2.28
C LEU A 35 -34.10 28.02 2.65
N LEU A 36 -34.32 26.83 2.10
CA LEU A 36 -35.53 26.03 2.32
C LEU A 36 -35.13 24.65 2.84
N PRO A 37 -35.89 24.06 3.78
CA PRO A 37 -35.65 22.70 4.22
C PRO A 37 -36.02 21.71 3.11
N ARG A 38 -35.20 20.68 2.90
CA ARG A 38 -35.45 19.65 1.86
C ARG A 38 -36.73 18.83 2.06
N ARG A 39 -37.33 18.88 3.26
CA ARG A 39 -38.61 18.20 3.58
C ARG A 39 -39.86 18.96 3.11
N GLY A 40 -39.72 20.20 2.64
CA GLY A 40 -40.85 20.99 2.13
C GLY A 40 -41.20 20.68 0.67
N ASP A 41 -42.27 21.29 0.16
CA ASP A 41 -42.56 21.30 -1.27
C ASP A 41 -41.57 22.22 -1.99
N LEU A 42 -40.74 21.63 -2.87
CA LEU A 42 -39.70 22.32 -3.63
C LEU A 42 -39.96 22.28 -5.14
N ARG A 43 -41.14 21.84 -5.61
CA ARG A 43 -41.44 21.65 -7.04
C ARG A 43 -41.24 22.90 -7.89
N GLU A 44 -41.44 24.08 -7.31
CA GLU A 44 -41.29 25.37 -7.98
C GLU A 44 -39.85 25.94 -7.91
N TYR A 45 -38.92 25.20 -7.27
CA TYR A 45 -37.57 25.65 -7.01
C TYR A 45 -36.53 24.68 -7.60
N SER A 46 -35.42 25.25 -8.08
CA SER A 46 -34.17 24.51 -8.27
C SER A 46 -33.24 24.90 -7.12
N GLY A 47 -32.66 23.91 -6.45
CA GLY A 47 -31.86 24.14 -5.25
C GLY A 47 -30.57 23.33 -5.25
N ILE A 48 -29.57 23.88 -4.59
CA ILE A 48 -28.31 23.19 -4.27
C ILE A 48 -28.31 22.93 -2.78
N SER A 49 -27.94 21.73 -2.36
CA SER A 49 -27.88 21.38 -0.94
C SER A 49 -26.66 22.08 -0.32
N VAL A 50 -26.88 22.92 0.70
CA VAL A 50 -25.80 23.74 1.32
C VAL A 50 -25.36 23.22 2.70
N GLY A 51 -26.13 22.34 3.31
CA GLY A 51 -25.83 21.80 4.64
C GLY A 51 -26.89 20.82 5.11
N ARG A 52 -26.54 20.02 6.12
CA ARG A 52 -27.45 19.08 6.78
C ARG A 52 -27.46 19.34 8.27
N VAL A 53 -28.64 19.62 8.82
CA VAL A 53 -28.86 19.74 10.26
C VAL A 53 -29.02 18.34 10.86
N VAL A 54 -28.26 18.03 11.91
CA VAL A 54 -28.35 16.79 12.67
C VAL A 54 -29.36 16.94 13.80
N GLU A 55 -29.16 17.95 14.63
CA GLU A 55 -30.02 18.22 15.78
C GLU A 55 -30.04 19.72 16.11
N LYS A 56 -31.05 20.10 16.87
CA LYS A 56 -31.11 21.37 17.58
C LYS A 56 -31.08 21.05 19.08
N ARG A 57 -30.08 21.56 19.78
CA ARG A 57 -29.89 21.36 21.21
C ARG A 57 -30.87 22.21 22.02
N SER A 58 -30.98 21.90 23.32
CA SER A 58 -31.87 22.60 24.26
C SER A 58 -31.51 24.09 24.41
N ASP A 59 -30.23 24.43 24.29
CA ASP A 59 -29.68 25.79 24.28
C ASP A 59 -29.92 26.54 22.95
N GLN A 60 -30.72 25.99 22.03
CA GLN A 60 -30.98 26.49 20.68
C GLN A 60 -29.82 26.38 19.69
N THR A 61 -28.69 25.77 20.06
CA THR A 61 -27.57 25.54 19.15
C THR A 61 -27.94 24.53 18.07
N VAL A 62 -27.66 24.86 16.80
CA VAL A 62 -27.87 23.97 15.66
C VAL A 62 -26.57 23.22 15.36
N VAL A 63 -26.64 21.88 15.38
CA VAL A 63 -25.51 21.01 15.06
C VAL A 63 -25.62 20.58 13.60
N LEU A 64 -24.58 20.87 12.81
CA LEU A 64 -24.48 20.48 11.40
C LEU A 64 -23.68 19.17 11.25
N ASP A 65 -24.05 18.37 10.25
CA ASP A 65 -23.31 17.17 9.88
C ASP A 65 -21.97 17.58 9.25
N ARG A 66 -20.87 17.38 9.99
CA ARG A 66 -19.52 17.69 9.52
C ARG A 66 -19.04 16.78 8.40
N GLN A 67 -19.71 15.64 8.18
CA GLN A 67 -19.42 14.71 7.09
C GLN A 67 -20.22 15.00 5.82
N PHE A 68 -21.12 16.00 5.84
CA PHE A 68 -21.87 16.39 4.67
C PHE A 68 -20.95 17.06 3.64
N ILE A 69 -21.05 16.63 2.38
CA ILE A 69 -20.36 17.24 1.26
C ILE A 69 -21.43 17.84 0.33
N PRO A 70 -21.51 19.17 0.19
CA PRO A 70 -22.44 19.78 -0.75
C PRO A 70 -22.02 19.50 -2.21
N PRO A 71 -22.95 19.54 -3.18
CA PRO A 71 -22.59 19.61 -4.59
C PRO A 71 -21.73 20.86 -4.80
N CYS A 72 -20.53 20.69 -5.34
CA CYS A 72 -19.57 21.77 -5.49
C CYS A 72 -18.78 21.65 -6.79
N LEU A 73 -18.44 22.80 -7.37
CA LEU A 73 -17.68 22.86 -8.62
C LEU A 73 -16.17 22.75 -8.40
N ASP A 74 -15.72 22.93 -7.15
CA ASP A 74 -14.32 22.85 -6.75
C ASP A 74 -14.20 22.06 -5.44
N CYS A 75 -13.26 21.12 -5.40
CA CYS A 75 -12.86 20.37 -4.21
C CYS A 75 -12.44 21.27 -3.04
N ARG A 76 -11.96 22.50 -3.28
CA ARG A 76 -11.61 23.46 -2.23
C ARG A 76 -12.82 24.00 -1.47
N ALA A 77 -14.02 23.94 -2.05
CA ALA A 77 -15.24 24.36 -1.38
C ALA A 77 -15.65 23.39 -0.24
N SER A 78 -15.10 22.17 -0.21
CA SER A 78 -15.34 21.19 0.85
C SER A 78 -14.04 20.80 1.55
N PRO A 79 -13.91 21.04 2.88
CA PRO A 79 -12.75 20.60 3.64
C PRO A 79 -12.50 19.09 3.56
N LEU A 80 -13.54 18.28 3.38
CA LEU A 80 -13.41 16.83 3.25
C LEU A 80 -12.75 16.43 1.93
N LEU A 81 -13.16 17.03 0.81
CA LEU A 81 -12.60 16.71 -0.51
C LEU A 81 -11.14 17.16 -0.60
N SER A 82 -10.84 18.36 -0.09
CA SER A 82 -9.46 18.84 0.02
C SER A 82 -8.62 17.99 0.98
N GLY A 83 -9.23 17.51 2.07
CA GLY A 83 -8.63 16.54 2.98
C GLY A 83 -8.27 15.23 2.28
N PHE A 84 -9.16 14.69 1.46
CA PHE A 84 -8.90 13.46 0.69
C PHE A 84 -7.73 13.60 -0.28
N LEU A 85 -7.59 14.73 -0.97
CA LEU A 85 -6.44 15.00 -1.85
C LEU A 85 -5.11 14.95 -1.09
N ASN A 86 -5.03 15.69 0.01
CA ASN A 86 -3.82 15.75 0.83
C ASN A 86 -3.49 14.39 1.47
N GLU A 87 -4.52 13.67 1.92
CA GLU A 87 -4.37 12.35 2.50
C GLU A 87 -3.84 11.34 1.47
N LEU A 88 -4.42 11.28 0.27
CA LEU A 88 -3.96 10.38 -0.79
C LEU A 88 -2.55 10.70 -1.23
N HIS A 89 -2.21 11.99 -1.40
CA HIS A 89 -0.84 12.40 -1.69
C HIS A 89 0.14 11.95 -0.59
N GLY A 90 -0.19 12.17 0.69
CA GLY A 90 0.64 11.73 1.81
C GLY A 90 0.82 10.22 1.89
N LEU A 91 -0.25 9.45 1.68
CA LEU A 91 -0.20 7.98 1.65
C LEU A 91 0.65 7.46 0.49
N LEU A 92 0.51 8.07 -0.69
CA LEU A 92 1.33 7.74 -1.87
C LEU A 92 2.81 8.04 -1.59
N HIS A 93 3.11 9.22 -1.06
CA HIS A 93 4.48 9.61 -0.71
C HIS A 93 5.13 8.63 0.28
N GLN A 94 4.44 8.33 1.39
CA GLN A 94 4.94 7.38 2.37
C GLN A 94 5.18 5.99 1.76
N ARG A 95 4.31 5.56 0.84
CA ARG A 95 4.49 4.29 0.14
C ARG A 95 5.63 4.31 -0.87
N GLY A 96 5.79 5.40 -1.60
CA GLY A 96 6.87 5.61 -2.57
C GLY A 96 8.22 5.44 -1.89
N GLU A 97 8.45 6.16 -0.78
CA GLU A 97 9.69 6.09 -0.01
C GLU A 97 9.97 4.66 0.50
N ALA A 98 8.96 3.99 1.06
CA ALA A 98 9.10 2.63 1.56
C ALA A 98 9.41 1.61 0.44
N LEU A 99 8.86 1.80 -0.76
CA LEU A 99 9.09 0.94 -1.92
C LEU A 99 10.45 1.21 -2.57
N ALA A 100 10.84 2.48 -2.72
CA ALA A 100 12.10 2.88 -3.34
C ALA A 100 13.32 2.32 -2.56
N GLY A 101 13.29 2.40 -1.23
CA GLY A 101 14.31 1.79 -0.38
C GLY A 101 14.42 0.27 -0.57
N ARG A 102 13.28 -0.42 -0.73
CA ARG A 102 13.24 -1.88 -0.92
C ARG A 102 13.77 -2.31 -2.28
N VAL A 103 13.35 -1.65 -3.35
CA VAL A 103 13.82 -1.96 -4.71
C VAL A 103 15.33 -1.74 -4.82
N THR A 104 15.87 -0.69 -4.19
CA THR A 104 17.32 -0.38 -4.23
C THR A 104 18.16 -1.41 -3.45
N ALA A 105 17.64 -1.94 -2.34
CA ALA A 105 18.34 -2.94 -1.52
C ALA A 105 18.33 -4.35 -2.15
N SER A 106 17.36 -4.63 -3.02
CA SER A 106 17.14 -5.95 -3.63
C SER A 106 17.95 -6.08 -4.92
N GLY A 107 19.25 -6.35 -4.80
CA GLY A 107 20.18 -6.43 -5.92
C GLY A 107 20.20 -7.78 -6.69
N ARG A 108 19.24 -8.70 -6.46
CA ARG A 108 19.29 -10.07 -6.98
C ARG A 108 17.94 -10.58 -7.50
N GLY A 109 17.54 -10.00 -8.63
CA GLY A 109 16.58 -10.48 -9.64
C GLY A 109 15.62 -11.62 -9.25
N GLY A 110 14.46 -11.27 -8.67
CA GLY A 110 13.39 -12.21 -8.33
C GLY A 110 11.97 -11.74 -8.70
N VAL A 111 11.01 -12.66 -8.78
CA VAL A 111 9.59 -12.34 -9.11
C VAL A 111 8.94 -11.40 -8.09
N ALA A 112 9.31 -11.50 -6.80
CA ALA A 112 8.84 -10.58 -5.76
C ALA A 112 9.35 -9.15 -5.98
N GLU A 113 10.56 -8.98 -6.51
CA GLU A 113 11.12 -7.66 -6.83
C GLU A 113 10.36 -7.01 -8.00
N ILE A 114 9.87 -7.80 -8.96
CA ILE A 114 9.05 -7.29 -10.07
C ILE A 114 7.71 -6.73 -9.54
N ALA A 115 7.07 -7.42 -8.58
CA ALA A 115 5.82 -6.94 -8.00
C ALA A 115 6.03 -5.62 -7.23
N ASP A 116 7.09 -5.53 -6.42
CA ASP A 116 7.45 -4.28 -5.72
C ASP A 116 7.81 -3.17 -6.72
N PHE A 117 8.51 -3.48 -7.81
CA PHE A 117 8.84 -2.52 -8.86
C PHE A 117 7.60 -2.00 -9.60
N LEU A 118 6.67 -2.88 -9.97
CA LEU A 118 5.41 -2.50 -10.63
C LEU A 118 4.51 -1.67 -9.70
N LEU A 119 4.47 -2.01 -8.41
CA LEU A 119 3.77 -1.21 -7.42
C LEU A 119 4.44 0.16 -7.25
N LEU A 120 5.78 0.21 -7.17
CA LEU A 120 6.51 1.48 -7.13
C LEU A 120 6.26 2.32 -8.39
N GLN A 121 6.22 1.71 -9.57
CA GLN A 121 5.87 2.40 -10.81
C GLN A 121 4.46 2.99 -10.76
N THR A 122 3.51 2.26 -10.19
CA THR A 122 2.13 2.73 -9.96
C THR A 122 2.14 3.94 -9.03
N VAL A 123 2.81 3.84 -7.88
CA VAL A 123 2.90 4.95 -6.90
C VAL A 123 3.56 6.17 -7.53
N ASN A 124 4.70 6.01 -8.22
CA ASN A 124 5.43 7.09 -8.89
C ASN A 124 4.63 7.76 -10.01
N ARG A 125 3.63 7.08 -10.58
CA ARG A 125 2.71 7.67 -11.56
C ARG A 125 1.67 8.55 -10.87
N PHE A 126 1.07 8.07 -9.78
CA PHE A 126 -0.04 8.74 -9.12
C PHE A 126 0.38 9.80 -8.11
N GLU A 127 1.51 9.66 -7.41
CA GLU A 127 1.99 10.66 -6.44
C GLU A 127 2.10 12.07 -7.03
N PRO A 128 2.86 12.31 -8.13
CA PRO A 128 2.95 13.64 -8.72
C PRO A 128 1.62 14.12 -9.31
N MET A 129 0.76 13.21 -9.78
CA MET A 129 -0.58 13.55 -10.25
C MET A 129 -1.44 14.09 -9.11
N PHE A 130 -1.48 13.41 -7.96
CA PHE A 130 -2.23 13.87 -6.78
C PHE A 130 -1.63 15.14 -6.17
N ALA A 131 -0.31 15.32 -6.24
CA ALA A 131 0.34 16.58 -5.89
C ALA A 131 -0.15 17.74 -6.77
N HIS A 132 -0.21 17.54 -8.09
CA HIS A 132 -0.75 18.51 -9.04
C HIS A 132 -2.22 18.85 -8.72
N LEU A 133 -3.07 17.82 -8.58
CA LEU A 133 -4.49 17.98 -8.26
C LEU A 133 -4.71 18.77 -6.96
N ALA A 134 -3.89 18.55 -5.92
CA ALA A 134 -3.97 19.29 -4.66
C ALA A 134 -3.63 20.79 -4.82
N SER A 135 -2.79 21.15 -5.79
CA SER A 135 -2.39 22.53 -6.08
C SER A 135 -3.41 23.33 -6.91
N MET A 136 -4.26 22.65 -7.68
CA MET A 136 -5.25 23.28 -8.57
C MET A 136 -6.28 24.13 -7.80
N SER A 137 -6.73 25.23 -8.42
CA SER A 137 -7.76 26.14 -7.90
C SER A 137 -9.17 25.89 -8.42
N ASP A 138 -9.35 24.95 -9.35
CA ASP A 138 -10.62 24.71 -10.04
C ASP A 138 -10.81 23.21 -10.31
N LEU A 139 -10.48 22.39 -9.32
CA LEU A 139 -10.58 20.94 -9.47
C LEU A 139 -12.02 20.49 -9.19
N HIS A 140 -12.75 20.16 -10.25
CA HIS A 140 -14.07 19.56 -10.13
C HIS A 140 -14.02 18.19 -9.42
N PRO A 141 -14.97 17.87 -8.50
CA PRO A 141 -14.93 16.61 -7.74
C PRO A 141 -14.97 15.34 -8.61
N GLU A 142 -15.61 15.37 -9.79
CA GLU A 142 -15.55 14.26 -10.74
C GLU A 142 -14.10 13.94 -11.15
N GLY A 143 -13.26 14.96 -11.33
CA GLY A 143 -11.85 14.77 -11.69
C GLY A 143 -11.07 14.06 -10.60
N LEU A 144 -11.32 14.41 -9.32
CA LEU A 144 -10.74 13.69 -8.18
C LEU A 144 -11.24 12.24 -8.13
N PHE A 145 -12.55 12.02 -8.29
CA PHE A 145 -13.16 10.70 -8.26
C PHE A 145 -12.59 9.78 -9.35
N ARG A 146 -12.50 10.28 -10.60
CA ARG A 146 -11.95 9.55 -11.74
C ARG A 146 -10.50 9.13 -11.54
N ASN A 147 -9.66 10.02 -10.99
CA ASN A 147 -8.26 9.68 -10.70
C ASN A 147 -8.14 8.68 -9.54
N GLY A 148 -8.98 8.84 -8.50
CA GLY A 148 -9.05 7.87 -7.41
C GLY A 148 -9.48 6.47 -7.87
N LEU A 149 -10.48 6.36 -8.77
CA LEU A 149 -10.91 5.08 -9.34
C LEU A 149 -9.79 4.37 -10.11
N GLN A 150 -9.00 5.11 -10.90
CA GLN A 150 -7.86 4.54 -11.62
C GLN A 150 -6.81 3.99 -10.66
N LEU A 151 -6.46 4.78 -9.64
CA LEU A 151 -5.53 4.33 -8.60
C LEU A 151 -6.05 3.09 -7.88
N ALA A 152 -7.32 3.08 -7.46
CA ALA A 152 -7.93 1.93 -6.78
C ALA A 152 -7.93 0.68 -7.69
N GLY A 153 -8.17 0.87 -8.99
CA GLY A 153 -8.08 -0.15 -10.02
C GLY A 153 -6.70 -0.81 -10.11
N GLU A 154 -5.65 0.01 -10.22
CA GLU A 154 -4.28 -0.49 -10.29
C GLU A 154 -3.86 -1.16 -8.97
N MET A 155 -4.17 -0.53 -7.83
CA MET A 155 -3.84 -1.05 -6.50
C MET A 155 -4.47 -2.42 -6.21
N ALA A 156 -5.69 -2.67 -6.70
CA ALA A 156 -6.37 -3.95 -6.51
C ALA A 156 -5.61 -5.15 -7.09
N THR A 157 -4.72 -4.94 -8.07
CA THR A 157 -3.81 -5.97 -8.60
C THR A 157 -2.87 -6.49 -7.52
N PHE A 158 -2.49 -5.64 -6.56
CA PHE A 158 -1.55 -5.98 -5.51
C PHE A 158 -2.26 -6.43 -4.25
N THR A 159 -3.32 -5.72 -3.86
CA THR A 159 -3.94 -5.82 -2.53
C THR A 159 -5.14 -6.77 -2.48
N ASN A 160 -5.92 -6.88 -3.56
CA ASN A 160 -7.09 -7.74 -3.58
C ASN A 160 -6.69 -9.21 -3.84
N ARG A 161 -7.36 -10.14 -3.14
CA ARG A 161 -7.21 -11.59 -3.35
C ARG A 161 -7.58 -12.02 -4.76
N SER A 162 -8.63 -11.43 -5.33
CA SER A 162 -9.08 -11.73 -6.70
C SER A 162 -8.24 -11.02 -7.77
N LYS A 163 -7.32 -10.12 -7.38
CA LYS A 163 -6.51 -9.30 -8.29
C LYS A 163 -7.36 -8.40 -9.20
N ARG A 164 -8.61 -8.11 -8.81
CA ARG A 164 -9.57 -7.27 -9.52
C ARG A 164 -10.14 -6.20 -8.58
N PRO A 165 -10.47 -5.00 -9.09
CA PRO A 165 -11.09 -3.96 -8.26
C PRO A 165 -12.46 -4.37 -7.74
N ALA A 166 -12.82 -3.81 -6.59
CA ALA A 166 -14.18 -3.86 -6.07
C ALA A 166 -15.15 -3.08 -6.99
N SER A 167 -16.44 -3.34 -6.84
CA SER A 167 -17.46 -2.52 -7.48
C SER A 167 -17.58 -1.19 -6.72
N PHE A 168 -17.36 -0.08 -7.41
CA PHE A 168 -17.54 1.27 -6.85
C PHE A 168 -18.92 1.82 -7.23
N PRO A 169 -19.51 2.71 -6.41
CA PRO A 169 -20.72 3.42 -6.78
C PRO A 169 -20.49 4.30 -8.02
N VAL A 170 -21.56 4.55 -8.76
CA VAL A 170 -21.56 5.54 -9.84
C VAL A 170 -21.37 6.93 -9.23
N TYR A 171 -20.67 7.81 -9.94
CA TYR A 171 -20.50 9.19 -9.51
C TYR A 171 -21.86 9.90 -9.42
N ASP A 172 -22.24 10.29 -8.21
CA ASP A 172 -23.43 11.11 -7.94
C ASP A 172 -22.98 12.47 -7.41
N HIS A 173 -23.11 13.50 -8.25
CA HIS A 173 -22.72 14.87 -7.89
C HIS A 173 -23.57 15.46 -6.76
N ASP A 174 -24.81 14.97 -6.61
CA ASP A 174 -25.73 15.42 -5.57
C ASP A 174 -25.53 14.68 -4.24
N ASP A 175 -24.75 13.59 -4.24
CA ASP A 175 -24.38 12.80 -3.07
C ASP A 175 -22.89 12.42 -3.07
N LEU A 176 -22.03 13.45 -3.00
CA LEU A 176 -20.58 13.29 -2.98
C LEU A 176 -20.09 12.50 -1.75
N LYS A 177 -20.80 12.55 -0.62
CA LYS A 177 -20.43 11.79 0.58
C LYS A 177 -20.41 10.30 0.27
N ASN A 178 -21.53 9.75 -0.20
CA ASN A 178 -21.64 8.32 -0.48
C ASN A 178 -20.79 7.92 -1.69
N THR A 179 -20.67 8.80 -2.69
CA THR A 179 -19.81 8.60 -3.86
C THR A 179 -18.34 8.36 -3.45
N PHE A 180 -17.78 9.22 -2.58
CA PHE A 180 -16.37 9.12 -2.19
C PHE A 180 -16.10 8.12 -1.06
N GLN A 181 -17.08 7.79 -0.23
CA GLN A 181 -16.86 6.98 0.96
C GLN A 181 -16.23 5.61 0.65
N ALA A 182 -16.82 4.86 -0.28
CA ALA A 182 -16.34 3.52 -0.65
C ALA A 182 -14.94 3.58 -1.29
N LEU A 183 -14.72 4.57 -2.16
CA LEU A 183 -13.44 4.77 -2.83
C LEU A 183 -12.32 5.09 -1.84
N MET A 184 -12.55 6.04 -0.93
CA MET A 184 -11.54 6.44 0.05
C MET A 184 -11.23 5.33 1.05
N GLN A 185 -12.22 4.52 1.42
CA GLN A 185 -12.00 3.36 2.28
C GLN A 185 -11.07 2.33 1.61
N GLU A 186 -11.33 2.00 0.35
CA GLU A 186 -10.51 1.05 -0.42
C GLU A 186 -9.09 1.58 -0.64
N LEU A 187 -8.94 2.85 -1.01
CA LEU A 187 -7.62 3.47 -1.21
C LEU A 187 -6.79 3.50 0.07
N ARG A 188 -7.39 3.85 1.21
CA ARG A 188 -6.72 3.78 2.52
C ARG A 188 -6.27 2.36 2.82
N GLN A 189 -7.16 1.38 2.67
CA GLN A 189 -6.81 -0.02 2.93
C GLN A 189 -5.67 -0.48 2.02
N SER A 190 -5.77 -0.19 0.73
CA SER A 190 -4.78 -0.62 -0.26
C SER A 190 -3.42 0.06 -0.07
N LEU A 191 -3.39 1.37 0.21
CA LEU A 191 -2.16 2.11 0.45
C LEU A 191 -1.61 1.91 1.87
N SER A 192 -2.41 1.48 2.85
CA SER A 192 -1.92 1.12 4.18
C SER A 192 -1.52 -0.35 4.30
N MET A 193 -1.87 -1.20 3.34
CA MET A 193 -1.42 -2.59 3.33
C MET A 193 0.10 -2.65 3.19
N VAL A 194 0.77 -3.09 4.26
CA VAL A 194 2.18 -3.46 4.17
C VAL A 194 2.21 -4.79 3.43
N LEU A 195 2.83 -4.84 2.26
CA LEU A 195 3.31 -6.09 1.68
C LEU A 195 4.42 -6.58 2.62
N GLU A 196 4.04 -7.16 3.75
CA GLU A 196 4.98 -7.73 4.69
C GLU A 196 5.75 -8.81 3.93
N GLN A 197 7.04 -8.54 3.73
CA GLN A 197 7.97 -9.61 3.39
C GLN A 197 8.06 -10.47 4.64
N ASN A 198 7.18 -11.45 4.70
CA ASN A 198 7.25 -12.52 5.67
C ASN A 198 8.53 -13.34 5.50
N ALA A 199 9.51 -12.95 4.69
CA ALA A 199 10.80 -13.63 4.53
C ALA A 199 11.97 -12.65 4.65
N ILE A 200 12.95 -13.03 5.46
CA ILE A 200 14.19 -12.29 5.69
C ILE A 200 15.34 -13.13 5.16
N GLN A 201 16.17 -12.58 4.27
CA GLN A 201 17.40 -13.25 3.87
C GLN A 201 18.42 -13.16 5.01
N LEU A 202 18.96 -14.30 5.41
CA LEU A 202 20.00 -14.41 6.41
C LEU A 202 21.35 -14.56 5.69
N PRO A 203 22.27 -13.59 5.79
CA PRO A 203 23.53 -13.62 5.06
C PRO A 203 24.35 -14.87 5.39
N LEU A 204 24.85 -15.55 4.35
CA LEU A 204 25.80 -16.65 4.48
C LEU A 204 27.21 -16.09 4.26
N GLN A 205 28.02 -16.07 5.31
CA GLN A 205 29.42 -15.67 5.24
C GLN A 205 30.28 -16.92 5.06
N GLU A 206 30.99 -17.00 3.94
CA GLU A 206 31.96 -18.06 3.72
C GLU A 206 33.14 -17.92 4.70
N ARG A 207 33.51 -19.04 5.30
CA ARG A 207 34.67 -19.21 6.17
C ARG A 207 35.57 -20.29 5.57
N LYS A 208 36.67 -20.61 6.26
CA LYS A 208 37.62 -21.63 5.78
C LYS A 208 36.97 -23.02 5.75
N TYR A 209 37.44 -23.86 4.83
CA TYR A 209 37.11 -25.29 4.72
C TYR A 209 35.64 -25.58 4.38
N GLY A 210 35.03 -24.82 3.47
CA GLY A 210 33.67 -25.08 2.99
C GLY A 210 32.57 -24.82 4.04
N ILE A 211 32.89 -24.09 5.11
CA ILE A 211 31.95 -23.70 6.15
C ILE A 211 31.34 -22.34 5.80
N HIS A 212 30.01 -22.27 5.77
CA HIS A 212 29.26 -21.03 5.69
C HIS A 212 28.59 -20.75 7.03
N VAL A 213 28.61 -19.51 7.48
CA VAL A 213 28.01 -19.11 8.76
C VAL A 213 26.97 -18.03 8.54
N SER A 214 25.82 -18.18 9.19
CA SER A 214 24.78 -17.16 9.23
C SER A 214 24.47 -16.79 10.68
N ALA A 215 24.77 -15.55 11.04
CA ALA A 215 24.50 -15.05 12.39
C ALA A 215 23.00 -14.86 12.61
N ILE A 216 22.51 -15.22 13.80
CA ILE A 216 21.12 -14.94 14.20
C ILE A 216 21.16 -13.70 15.10
N THR A 217 20.73 -12.56 14.55
CA THR A 217 20.59 -11.31 15.31
C THR A 217 19.25 -11.24 16.04
N ASP A 218 18.16 -11.64 15.38
CA ASP A 218 16.82 -11.71 15.97
C ASP A 218 16.49 -13.14 16.41
N ARG A 219 16.60 -13.41 17.72
CA ARG A 219 16.32 -14.74 18.30
C ARG A 219 14.85 -15.14 18.22
N SER A 220 13.92 -14.19 18.04
CA SER A 220 12.49 -14.52 17.90
C SER A 220 12.20 -15.35 16.65
N LEU A 221 13.10 -15.33 15.66
CA LEU A 221 13.01 -16.14 14.44
C LEU A 221 13.07 -17.66 14.74
N LEU A 222 13.82 -18.08 15.77
CA LEU A 222 13.98 -19.51 16.08
C LEU A 222 12.65 -20.16 16.48
N SER A 223 11.80 -19.43 17.21
CA SER A 223 10.46 -19.90 17.57
C SER A 223 9.44 -19.65 16.45
N GLY A 224 9.43 -18.46 15.85
CA GLY A 224 8.34 -17.99 14.98
C GLY A 224 8.53 -18.15 13.46
N ALA A 225 9.74 -18.46 12.96
CA ALA A 225 10.01 -18.43 11.51
C ALA A 225 10.37 -19.80 10.93
N ILE A 226 9.93 -20.12 9.72
CA ILE A 226 10.35 -21.30 8.96
C ILE A 226 11.68 -20.98 8.28
N PHE A 227 12.68 -21.86 8.37
CA PHE A 227 13.99 -21.60 7.77
C PHE A 227 14.15 -22.39 6.47
N ILE A 228 14.49 -21.69 5.39
CA ILE A 228 14.61 -22.23 4.04
C ILE A 228 16.02 -22.02 3.52
N LEU A 229 16.62 -23.09 3.00
CA LEU A 229 17.87 -23.05 2.25
C LEU A 229 17.57 -23.26 0.77
N ALA A 230 17.85 -22.23 -0.03
CA ALA A 230 17.80 -22.27 -1.48
C ALA A 230 19.20 -22.64 -2.00
N VAL A 231 19.28 -23.66 -2.86
CA VAL A 231 20.54 -24.26 -3.32
C VAL A 231 20.51 -24.40 -4.83
N ARG A 232 21.56 -23.92 -5.48
CA ARG A 232 21.80 -24.10 -6.92
C ARG A 232 23.20 -24.65 -7.10
N ALA A 233 23.36 -25.56 -8.06
CA ALA A 233 24.65 -26.11 -8.48
C ALA A 233 24.53 -26.58 -9.93
N ASP A 234 25.65 -26.71 -10.63
CA ASP A 234 25.75 -27.12 -12.02
C ASP A 234 25.61 -28.66 -12.17
N ILE A 235 24.55 -29.21 -11.58
CA ILE A 235 24.18 -30.63 -11.66
C ILE A 235 22.66 -30.76 -11.85
N PRO A 236 22.17 -31.91 -12.37
CA PRO A 236 20.73 -32.15 -12.48
C PRO A 236 19.99 -32.02 -11.14
N VAL A 237 18.84 -31.34 -11.14
CA VAL A 237 18.00 -31.08 -9.93
C VAL A 237 17.68 -32.37 -9.16
N GLU A 238 17.39 -33.46 -9.86
CA GLU A 238 17.11 -34.77 -9.27
C GLU A 238 18.29 -35.33 -8.47
N ASN A 239 19.53 -35.07 -8.94
CA ASN A 239 20.74 -35.46 -8.23
C ASN A 239 20.97 -34.54 -7.03
N LEU A 240 20.74 -33.23 -7.19
CA LEU A 240 20.84 -32.27 -6.09
C LEU A 240 19.88 -32.63 -4.95
N LEU A 241 18.62 -32.94 -5.26
CA LEU A 241 17.61 -33.38 -4.29
C LEU A 241 18.01 -34.63 -3.50
N LYS A 242 18.69 -35.59 -4.13
CA LYS A 242 19.09 -36.86 -3.50
C LYS A 242 20.41 -36.77 -2.74
N GLN A 243 21.38 -36.04 -3.28
CA GLN A 243 22.77 -36.02 -2.79
C GLN A 243 23.00 -34.92 -1.76
N PHE A 244 22.45 -33.73 -2.00
CA PHE A 244 22.76 -32.55 -1.19
C PHE A 244 22.36 -32.71 0.29
N PRO A 245 21.14 -33.17 0.65
CA PRO A 245 20.77 -33.36 2.06
C PRO A 245 21.66 -34.36 2.81
N ARG A 246 22.33 -35.29 2.10
CA ARG A 246 23.21 -36.30 2.70
C ARG A 246 24.63 -35.79 2.90
N GLN A 247 25.04 -34.75 2.18
CA GLN A 247 26.40 -34.24 2.12
C GLN A 247 26.56 -32.86 2.79
N ILE A 248 25.47 -32.24 3.20
CA ILE A 248 25.50 -31.05 4.04
C ILE A 248 25.33 -31.40 5.51
N LYS A 249 26.08 -30.71 6.37
CA LYS A 249 25.94 -30.72 7.81
C LYS A 249 25.54 -29.34 8.27
N ILE A 250 24.46 -29.27 9.05
CA ILE A 250 23.92 -28.01 9.58
C ILE A 250 23.84 -28.12 11.09
N GLY A 251 24.21 -27.06 11.80
CA GLY A 251 24.07 -27.01 13.23
C GLY A 251 24.47 -25.66 13.83
N PRO A 252 24.53 -25.56 15.16
CA PRO A 252 25.09 -24.43 15.86
C PRO A 252 26.51 -24.13 15.38
N VAL A 253 26.84 -22.85 15.20
CA VAL A 253 28.17 -22.43 14.73
C VAL A 253 29.30 -22.94 15.62
N GLU A 254 29.05 -23.10 16.92
CA GLU A 254 29.99 -23.59 17.91
C GLU A 254 30.29 -25.09 17.76
N HIS A 255 29.33 -25.87 17.24
CA HIS A 255 29.41 -27.35 17.20
C HIS A 255 29.71 -27.92 15.81
N ILE A 256 29.72 -27.10 14.74
CA ILE A 256 29.84 -27.61 13.36
C ILE A 256 31.11 -28.46 13.12
N ARG A 257 32.25 -28.08 13.71
CA ARG A 257 33.50 -28.85 13.57
C ARG A 257 33.37 -30.25 14.17
N GLN A 258 32.73 -30.36 15.34
CA GLN A 258 32.49 -31.64 15.98
C GLN A 258 31.55 -32.51 15.15
N LEU A 259 30.48 -31.91 14.59
CA LEU A 259 29.55 -32.62 13.71
C LEU A 259 30.25 -33.23 12.50
N VAL A 260 31.20 -32.50 11.90
CA VAL A 260 31.97 -32.97 10.75
C VAL A 260 32.97 -34.06 11.15
N THR A 261 33.82 -33.81 12.16
CA THR A 261 34.87 -34.75 12.56
C THR A 261 34.33 -36.07 13.12
N ALA A 262 33.25 -36.01 13.92
CA ALA A 262 32.64 -37.19 14.52
C ALA A 262 31.54 -37.82 13.64
N ALA A 263 31.36 -37.33 12.40
CA ALA A 263 30.34 -37.79 11.46
C ALA A 263 28.90 -37.79 12.01
N LEU A 264 28.62 -36.92 12.99
CA LEU A 264 27.32 -36.85 13.66
C LEU A 264 26.24 -36.28 12.72
N PRO A 265 24.96 -36.66 12.89
CA PRO A 265 23.86 -36.04 12.17
C PRO A 265 23.73 -34.56 12.56
N GLY A 266 23.35 -33.71 11.61
CA GLY A 266 23.04 -32.30 11.86
C GLY A 266 21.54 -32.04 11.92
N ILE A 267 21.15 -30.77 11.83
CA ILE A 267 19.78 -30.36 11.54
C ILE A 267 19.38 -30.92 10.17
N GLU A 268 18.24 -31.62 10.11
CA GLU A 268 17.73 -32.26 8.90
C GLU A 268 17.24 -31.22 7.88
N LEU A 269 17.48 -31.47 6.59
CA LEU A 269 16.90 -30.73 5.48
C LEU A 269 15.81 -31.55 4.79
N ARG A 270 14.65 -30.92 4.60
CA ARG A 270 13.51 -31.53 3.91
C ARG A 270 13.30 -30.82 2.56
N PRO A 271 13.36 -31.54 1.43
CA PRO A 271 13.12 -30.93 0.13
C PRO A 271 11.68 -30.42 0.03
N LEU A 272 11.52 -29.22 -0.49
CA LEU A 272 10.21 -28.64 -0.80
C LEU A 272 9.89 -28.87 -2.29
N PRO A 273 8.67 -29.31 -2.63
CA PRO A 273 8.29 -29.56 -4.01
C PRO A 273 8.14 -28.28 -4.83
N VAL A 274 7.90 -27.14 -4.17
CA VAL A 274 7.75 -25.82 -4.78
C VAL A 274 8.41 -24.76 -3.91
N ALA A 275 8.92 -23.71 -4.54
CA ALA A 275 9.46 -22.56 -3.82
C ALA A 275 8.35 -21.89 -2.98
N PRO A 276 8.61 -21.56 -1.70
CA PRO A 276 7.72 -20.73 -0.90
C PRO A 276 7.43 -19.39 -1.58
N ARG A 277 6.18 -18.93 -1.54
CA ARG A 277 5.73 -17.71 -2.21
C ARG A 277 6.38 -16.43 -1.66
N GLN A 278 6.91 -16.51 -0.45
CA GLN A 278 7.52 -15.38 0.26
C GLN A 278 8.98 -15.14 -0.14
N ILE A 279 9.64 -16.08 -0.82
CA ILE A 279 11.04 -15.93 -1.24
C ILE A 279 11.18 -15.92 -2.77
N PRO A 280 12.23 -15.27 -3.32
CA PRO A 280 12.48 -15.25 -4.75
C PRO A 280 12.58 -16.65 -5.38
N TYR A 281 11.88 -16.85 -6.49
CA TYR A 281 12.07 -18.00 -7.35
C TYR A 281 13.24 -17.76 -8.31
N HIS A 282 14.19 -18.68 -8.32
CA HIS A 282 15.26 -18.72 -9.31
C HIS A 282 15.23 -20.05 -10.06
N ALA A 283 15.30 -20.02 -11.39
CA ALA A 283 15.33 -21.23 -12.20
C ALA A 283 16.60 -22.06 -11.90
N GLY A 284 16.44 -23.38 -11.78
CA GLY A 284 17.53 -24.30 -11.42
C GLY A 284 17.87 -24.35 -9.93
N THR A 285 17.14 -23.61 -9.08
CA THR A 285 17.32 -23.63 -7.63
C THR A 285 16.36 -24.62 -6.98
N THR A 286 16.87 -25.41 -6.05
CA THR A 286 16.12 -26.33 -5.20
C THR A 286 15.97 -25.76 -3.81
N TYR A 287 14.80 -25.93 -3.19
CA TYR A 287 14.47 -25.34 -1.90
C TYR A 287 14.32 -26.43 -0.84
N PHE A 288 14.94 -26.21 0.32
CA PHE A 288 14.92 -27.14 1.44
C PHE A 288 14.49 -26.42 2.72
N GLU A 289 13.58 -27.01 3.48
CA GLU A 289 13.22 -26.56 4.82
C GLU A 289 14.12 -27.21 5.87
N LEU A 290 14.61 -26.43 6.84
CA LEU A 290 15.32 -26.97 8.00
C LEU A 290 14.31 -27.50 9.02
N ALA A 291 14.43 -28.77 9.40
CA ALA A 291 13.57 -29.37 10.39
C ALA A 291 13.83 -28.78 11.79
N LYS A 292 12.78 -28.22 12.40
CA LYS A 292 12.82 -27.69 13.77
C LYS A 292 12.76 -28.78 14.85
N SER A 293 13.51 -29.86 14.68
CA SER A 293 13.47 -31.03 15.55
C SER A 293 14.87 -31.56 15.86
N GLY A 294 14.98 -32.32 16.95
CA GLY A 294 16.24 -32.92 17.37
C GLY A 294 17.05 -32.04 18.33
N GLU A 295 18.13 -32.63 18.85
CA GLU A 295 18.97 -32.02 19.88
C GLU A 295 19.72 -30.78 19.37
N HIS A 296 20.25 -30.83 18.15
CA HIS A 296 20.97 -29.71 17.55
C HIS A 296 20.08 -28.49 17.31
N TRP A 297 18.79 -28.68 17.01
CA TRP A 297 17.84 -27.58 16.95
C TRP A 297 17.65 -26.92 18.32
N LYS A 298 17.53 -27.71 19.40
CA LYS A 298 17.42 -27.17 20.76
C LYS A 298 18.65 -26.34 21.15
N GLN A 299 19.83 -26.77 20.72
CA GLN A 299 21.09 -26.05 20.97
C GLN A 299 21.16 -24.69 20.25
N MET A 300 20.37 -24.47 19.19
CA MET A 300 20.31 -23.16 18.50
C MET A 300 19.87 -22.02 19.41
N ALA A 301 19.09 -22.30 20.46
CA ALA A 301 18.66 -21.27 21.42
C ALA A 301 19.85 -20.52 22.07
N ASN A 302 20.95 -21.24 22.28
CA ASN A 302 22.17 -20.71 22.91
C ASN A 302 23.29 -20.41 21.90
N SER A 303 23.04 -20.60 20.60
CA SER A 303 24.04 -20.39 19.56
C SER A 303 24.07 -18.94 19.08
N GLY A 304 25.21 -18.51 18.56
CA GLY A 304 25.36 -17.24 17.84
C GLY A 304 24.86 -17.29 16.39
N GLY A 305 24.58 -18.47 15.83
CA GLY A 305 24.15 -18.60 14.44
C GLY A 305 24.14 -20.02 13.89
N PHE A 306 23.69 -20.15 12.64
CA PHE A 306 23.77 -21.39 11.88
C PHE A 306 25.13 -21.52 11.23
N ALA A 307 25.65 -22.75 11.18
CA ALA A 307 26.77 -23.11 10.33
C ALA A 307 26.38 -24.26 9.39
N PHE A 308 26.87 -24.16 8.17
CA PHE A 308 26.62 -25.09 7.07
C PHE A 308 27.98 -25.57 6.55
N HIS A 309 28.21 -26.87 6.55
CA HIS A 309 29.40 -27.48 5.95
C HIS A 309 28.97 -28.44 4.86
N VAL A 310 29.46 -28.23 3.64
CA VAL A 310 29.18 -29.07 2.48
C VAL A 310 30.40 -29.92 2.18
N SER A 311 30.31 -31.24 2.33
CA SER A 311 31.42 -32.17 2.07
C SER A 311 31.49 -32.67 0.62
N GLY A 312 30.44 -32.43 -0.15
CA GLY A 312 30.33 -32.86 -1.55
C GLY A 312 30.94 -31.89 -2.55
N ASN A 313 31.31 -32.41 -3.72
CA ASN A 313 31.68 -31.57 -4.86
C ASN A 313 30.42 -31.16 -5.62
N PHE A 314 29.98 -29.92 -5.43
CA PHE A 314 28.87 -29.30 -6.15
C PHE A 314 29.43 -28.13 -6.99
N PRO A 315 29.75 -28.35 -8.29
CA PRO A 315 30.26 -27.29 -9.14
C PRO A 315 29.26 -26.13 -9.21
N GLY A 316 29.74 -24.89 -9.19
CA GLY A 316 28.88 -23.71 -9.23
C GLY A 316 27.93 -23.57 -8.03
N LEU A 317 28.26 -24.17 -6.88
CA LEU A 317 27.43 -24.12 -5.69
C LEU A 317 27.14 -22.68 -5.27
N ASP A 318 25.85 -22.35 -5.22
CA ASP A 318 25.32 -21.08 -4.76
C ASP A 318 24.20 -21.38 -3.75
N MET A 319 24.25 -20.71 -2.60
CA MET A 319 23.33 -20.93 -1.49
C MET A 319 22.77 -19.60 -1.00
N ALA A 320 21.47 -19.58 -0.73
CA ALA A 320 20.80 -18.48 -0.04
C ALA A 320 19.96 -19.01 1.11
N PHE A 321 20.10 -18.39 2.29
CA PHE A 321 19.40 -18.80 3.50
C PHE A 321 18.34 -17.76 3.87
N TRP A 322 17.14 -18.23 4.21
CA TRP A 322 15.98 -17.39 4.44
C TRP A 322 15.24 -17.81 5.71
N ALA A 323 14.67 -16.84 6.42
CA ALA A 323 13.74 -17.06 7.53
C ALA A 323 12.37 -16.47 7.17
N ILE A 324 11.35 -17.32 7.08
CA ILE A 324 9.98 -16.94 6.75
C ILE A 324 9.16 -16.81 8.04
N LYS A 325 8.83 -15.58 8.47
CA LYS A 325 7.94 -15.29 9.60
C LYS A 325 6.52 -15.81 9.32
N GLY A 326 5.96 -16.51 10.29
CA GLY A 326 4.57 -17.01 10.27
C GLY A 326 3.54 -15.91 10.44
#